data_AF-A0A8G2F571-F1
#
_entry.id   AF-A0A8G2F571-F1
#
_cell.length_a   1.000
_cell.length_b   1.000
_cell.length_c   1.000
_cell.angle_alpha   90.00
_cell.angle_beta   90.00
_cell.angle_gamma   90.00
#
_symmetry.space_group_name_H-M   'P 1'
#
loop_
_entity.id
_entity.type
_entity.pdbx_description
1 polymer ?
#
loop_
_entity_poly.entity_id
_entity_poly.type
_entity_poly.pdbx_seq_one_letter_code
_entity_poly.pdbx_strand_id
1 'polypeptide(L)'
;MKKLLQVMICVLLLGFFAAPGFAQDLVNINTATVQELTSLPGIGPVTAAKIVEYREAHPFATVEEIQEVKGIGPAKYETIKDRVTVGQKKETKE
;
A
#
# COMPACT_ATOMS: atom_id res chain seq x y z
N MET A 1 53.76 4.11 -11.67
CA MET A 1 53.09 5.37 -11.26
C MET A 1 52.00 5.81 -12.25
N LYS A 2 51.09 4.90 -12.68
CA LYS A 2 49.95 5.24 -13.56
C LYS A 2 48.65 4.52 -13.20
N LYS A 3 48.64 3.70 -12.14
CA LYS A 3 47.45 2.98 -11.65
C LYS A 3 47.02 3.43 -10.25
N LEU A 4 47.47 4.62 -9.84
CA LEU A 4 47.18 5.21 -8.53
C LEU A 4 46.29 6.46 -8.62
N LEU A 5 45.93 6.90 -9.83
CA LEU A 5 45.12 8.10 -10.07
C LEU A 5 43.68 7.81 -10.53
N GLN A 6 43.37 6.59 -10.99
CA GLN A 6 42.03 6.24 -11.49
C GLN A 6 41.09 5.67 -10.39
N VAL A 7 41.60 5.38 -9.20
CA VAL A 7 40.80 4.86 -8.06
C VAL A 7 40.34 5.99 -7.13
N MET A 8 40.76 7.22 -7.38
CA MET A 8 40.43 8.41 -6.58
C MET A 8 39.21 9.21 -7.07
N ILE A 9 38.38 8.63 -7.96
CA ILE A 9 37.17 9.28 -8.50
C ILE A 9 35.86 8.50 -8.22
N CYS A 10 35.91 7.25 -7.73
CA CYS A 10 34.69 6.42 -7.64
C CYS A 10 34.14 6.10 -6.23
N VAL A 11 34.65 6.70 -5.13
CA VAL A 11 34.06 6.44 -3.79
C VAL A 11 33.97 7.71 -2.96
N LEU A 12 33.50 8.80 -3.56
CA LEU A 12 33.13 10.04 -2.84
C LEU A 12 31.77 10.61 -3.24
N LEU A 13 30.92 9.81 -3.89
CA LEU A 13 29.50 10.12 -4.08
C LEU A 13 28.69 8.83 -3.97
N LEU A 14 27.58 8.90 -3.24
CA LEU A 14 26.52 7.89 -3.09
C LEU A 14 26.73 6.85 -1.98
N GLY A 15 26.51 7.30 -0.74
CA GLY A 15 26.38 6.41 0.41
C GLY A 15 25.41 6.89 1.49
N PHE A 16 24.53 7.84 1.17
CA PHE A 16 23.33 8.09 1.97
C PHE A 16 22.15 7.65 1.10
N PHE A 17 21.94 6.33 1.03
CA PHE A 17 20.61 5.83 0.70
C PHE A 17 19.74 6.21 1.90
N ALA A 18 19.26 7.45 1.90
CA ALA A 18 18.08 7.80 2.65
C ALA A 18 17.00 6.90 2.08
N ALA A 19 16.79 5.75 2.74
CA ALA A 19 15.60 4.97 2.50
C ALA A 19 14.45 5.95 2.73
N PRO A 20 13.64 6.25 1.71
CA PRO A 20 12.43 7.02 1.97
C PRO A 20 11.70 6.24 3.05
N GLY A 21 11.47 6.88 4.21
CA GLY A 21 10.67 6.29 5.25
C GLY A 21 9.36 5.92 4.59
N PHE A 22 9.10 4.62 4.45
CA PHE A 22 7.86 4.13 3.86
C PHE A 22 6.75 4.47 4.85
N ALA A 23 6.25 5.70 4.80
CA ALA A 23 4.86 5.95 5.13
C ALA A 23 4.07 5.08 4.15
N GLN A 24 3.69 3.88 4.60
CA GLN A 24 2.74 3.06 3.88
C GLN A 24 1.44 3.83 3.92
N ASP A 25 1.18 4.59 2.85
CA ASP A 25 -0.09 5.25 2.65
C ASP A 25 -1.21 4.20 2.81
N LEU A 26 -2.20 4.52 3.65
CA LEU A 26 -3.33 3.63 3.86
C LEU A 26 -4.06 3.37 2.54
N VAL A 27 -4.43 2.12 2.29
CA VAL A 27 -5.15 1.72 1.09
C VAL A 27 -6.61 2.15 1.23
N ASN A 28 -7.06 3.08 0.38
CA ASN A 28 -8.44 3.50 0.41
C ASN A 28 -9.35 2.43 -0.24
N ILE A 29 -10.23 1.79 0.53
CA ILE A 29 -11.04 0.65 0.03
C ILE A 29 -12.13 1.07 -0.96
N ASN A 30 -12.51 2.34 -0.98
CA ASN A 30 -13.48 2.89 -1.93
C ASN A 30 -12.87 3.26 -3.29
N THR A 31 -11.55 3.47 -3.37
CA THR A 31 -10.90 4.01 -4.58
C THR A 31 -9.72 3.17 -5.07
N ALA A 32 -9.11 2.35 -4.22
CA ALA A 32 -7.97 1.53 -4.57
C ALA A 32 -8.27 0.59 -5.74
N THR A 33 -7.28 0.43 -6.60
CA THR A 33 -7.26 -0.57 -7.66
C THR A 33 -7.18 -1.97 -7.09
N VAL A 34 -7.47 -2.98 -7.93
CA VAL A 34 -7.30 -4.39 -7.54
C VAL A 34 -5.85 -4.65 -7.11
N GLN A 35 -4.87 -4.08 -7.81
CA GLN A 35 -3.45 -4.24 -7.50
C GLN A 35 -3.09 -3.66 -6.12
N GLU A 36 -3.58 -2.45 -5.80
CA GLU A 36 -3.36 -1.84 -4.49
C GLU A 36 -4.01 -2.64 -3.37
N LEU A 37 -5.23 -3.16 -3.59
CA LEU A 37 -5.90 -4.04 -2.64
C LEU A 37 -5.15 -5.35 -2.43
N THR A 38 -4.52 -5.91 -3.46
CA THR A 38 -3.70 -7.13 -3.33
C THR A 38 -2.39 -6.92 -2.57
N SER A 39 -1.98 -5.67 -2.34
CA SER A 39 -0.84 -5.38 -1.45
C SER A 39 -1.16 -5.64 0.02
N LEU A 40 -2.45 -5.73 0.38
CA LEU A 40 -2.90 -6.01 1.74
C LEU A 40 -2.63 -7.48 2.11
N PRO A 41 -2.09 -7.74 3.32
CA PRO A 41 -1.79 -9.08 3.78
C PRO A 41 -3.06 -9.94 3.83
N GLY A 42 -3.05 -11.09 3.15
CA GLY A 42 -4.18 -12.02 3.11
C GLY A 42 -5.29 -11.66 2.11
N ILE A 43 -5.09 -10.63 1.28
CA ILE A 43 -6.00 -10.24 0.21
C ILE A 43 -5.40 -10.64 -1.15
N GLY A 44 -5.94 -11.72 -1.72
CA GLY A 44 -5.59 -12.16 -3.08
C GLY A 44 -6.45 -11.47 -4.15
N PRO A 45 -6.12 -11.65 -5.45
CA PRO A 45 -6.81 -11.00 -6.57
C PRO A 45 -8.32 -11.29 -6.59
N VAL A 46 -8.73 -12.51 -6.20
CA VAL A 46 -10.15 -12.89 -6.10
C VAL A 46 -10.87 -12.10 -5.01
N THR A 47 -10.24 -11.88 -3.86
CA THR A 47 -10.85 -11.09 -2.77
C THR A 47 -10.85 -9.61 -3.13
N ALA A 48 -9.77 -9.10 -3.72
CA ALA A 48 -9.69 -7.72 -4.19
C ALA A 48 -10.79 -7.40 -5.22
N ALA A 49 -11.03 -8.29 -6.19
CA ALA A 49 -12.12 -8.13 -7.15
C ALA A 49 -13.50 -8.03 -6.47
N LYS A 50 -13.76 -8.85 -5.45
CA LYS A 50 -15.02 -8.79 -4.68
C LYS A 50 -15.18 -7.50 -3.88
N ILE A 51 -14.09 -6.91 -3.39
CA ILE A 51 -14.14 -5.59 -2.72
C ILE A 51 -14.58 -4.53 -3.73
N VAL A 52 -14.03 -4.56 -4.95
CA VAL A 52 -14.39 -3.63 -6.02
C VAL A 52 -15.85 -3.83 -6.44
N GLU A 53 -16.29 -5.06 -6.62
CA GLU A 53 -17.70 -5.37 -6.94
C GLU A 53 -18.65 -4.92 -5.84
N TYR A 54 -18.30 -5.16 -4.57
CA TYR A 54 -19.13 -4.76 -3.44
C TYR A 54 -19.31 -3.24 -3.37
N ARG A 55 -18.22 -2.46 -3.48
CA ARG A 55 -18.28 -0.99 -3.37
C ARG A 55 -19.02 -0.31 -4.52
N GLU A 56 -19.16 -0.96 -5.67
CA GLU A 56 -19.94 -0.42 -6.80
C GLU A 56 -21.44 -0.34 -6.44
N ALA A 57 -21.94 -1.30 -5.66
CA ALA A 57 -23.32 -1.30 -5.16
C ALA A 57 -23.46 -0.65 -3.77
N HIS A 58 -22.44 -0.82 -2.92
CA HIS A 58 -22.46 -0.45 -1.50
C HIS A 58 -21.12 0.19 -1.10
N PRO A 59 -20.92 1.50 -1.34
CA PRO A 59 -19.72 2.20 -0.91
C PRO A 59 -19.51 2.07 0.61
N PHE A 60 -18.27 1.83 1.03
CA PHE A 60 -17.95 1.66 2.45
C PHE A 60 -17.97 3.02 3.16
N ALA A 61 -18.80 3.15 4.19
CA ALA A 61 -18.85 4.31 5.08
C ALA A 61 -17.80 4.19 6.20
N THR A 62 -17.49 2.97 6.63
CA THR A 62 -16.48 2.68 7.65
C THR A 62 -15.55 1.57 7.19
N VAL A 63 -14.41 1.43 7.88
CA VAL A 63 -13.43 0.37 7.56
C VAL A 63 -13.97 -1.02 7.94
N GLU A 64 -14.79 -1.09 8.99
CA GLU A 64 -15.38 -2.32 9.53
C GLU A 64 -16.31 -3.03 8.53
N GLU A 65 -17.01 -2.25 7.68
CA GLU A 65 -17.96 -2.75 6.68
C GLU A 65 -17.30 -3.64 5.61
N ILE A 66 -15.97 -3.60 5.48
CA ILE A 66 -15.23 -4.51 4.59
C ILE A 66 -15.44 -6.00 4.93
N GLN A 67 -15.90 -6.31 6.15
CA GLN A 67 -16.26 -7.66 6.59
C GLN A 67 -17.51 -8.22 5.91
N GLU A 68 -18.35 -7.37 5.31
CA GLU A 68 -19.51 -7.80 4.52
C GLU A 68 -19.09 -8.43 3.19
N VAL A 69 -17.84 -8.22 2.76
CA VAL A 69 -17.29 -8.80 1.53
C VAL A 69 -16.99 -10.29 1.74
N LYS A 70 -17.61 -11.14 0.93
CA LYS A 70 -17.42 -12.61 0.99
C LYS A 70 -15.95 -13.01 0.89
N GLY A 71 -15.42 -13.52 2.00
CA GLY A 71 -14.04 -13.98 2.12
C GLY A 71 -13.13 -13.06 2.93
N ILE A 72 -13.69 -12.01 3.54
CA ILE A 72 -13.06 -11.17 4.56
C ILE A 72 -13.82 -11.37 5.87
N GLY A 73 -13.33 -12.30 6.70
CA GLY A 73 -13.85 -12.49 8.05
C GLY A 73 -13.03 -11.74 9.11
N PRO A 74 -13.38 -11.88 10.40
CA PRO A 74 -12.71 -11.19 11.51
C PRO A 74 -11.20 -11.34 11.51
N ALA A 75 -10.68 -12.54 11.23
CA ALA A 75 -9.24 -12.79 11.19
C ALA A 75 -8.51 -11.96 10.13
N LYS A 76 -9.11 -11.80 8.94
CA LYS A 76 -8.53 -10.97 7.88
C LYS A 76 -8.69 -9.50 8.18
N TYR A 77 -9.86 -9.11 8.70
CA TYR A 77 -10.12 -7.74 9.14
C TYR A 77 -9.06 -7.25 10.14
N GLU A 78 -8.81 -8.02 11.20
CA GLU A 78 -7.79 -7.70 12.21
C GLU A 78 -6.39 -7.55 11.61
N THR A 79 -6.10 -8.26 10.52
CA THR A 79 -4.81 -8.20 9.84
C THR A 79 -4.66 -6.94 8.95
N ILE A 80 -5.77 -6.38 8.46
CA ILE A 80 -5.74 -5.28 7.47
C ILE A 80 -6.29 -3.95 7.99
N LYS A 81 -7.01 -3.91 9.12
CA LYS A 81 -7.74 -2.72 9.61
C LYS A 81 -6.86 -1.47 9.76
N ASP A 82 -5.60 -1.65 10.18
CA ASP A 82 -4.64 -0.55 10.36
C ASP A 82 -3.91 -0.15 9.06
N ARG A 83 -4.25 -0.79 7.93
CA ARG A 83 -3.65 -0.56 6.60
C ARG A 83 -4.65 -0.01 5.59
N VAL A 84 -5.91 0.15 6.00
CA VAL A 84 -6.99 0.58 5.11
C VAL A 84 -7.66 1.85 5.61
N THR A 85 -8.30 2.57 4.70
CA THR A 85 -9.08 3.76 5.04
C THR A 85 -10.29 3.90 4.12
N VAL A 86 -11.28 4.66 4.54
CA VAL A 86 -12.40 5.11 3.71
C VAL A 86 -12.24 6.58 3.26
N GLY A 87 -11.26 7.31 3.80
CA GLY A 87 -11.03 8.73 3.55
C GLY A 87 -10.19 9.02 2.30
N GLN A 88 -10.50 10.12 1.61
CA GLN A 88 -9.79 10.57 0.39
C GLN A 88 -8.28 10.58 0.63
N LYS A 89 -7.49 10.07 -0.33
CA LYS A 89 -6.04 10.25 -0.35
C LYS A 89 -5.79 11.76 -0.27
N LYS A 90 -5.38 12.25 0.90
CA LYS A 90 -4.83 13.60 0.98
C LYS A 90 -3.52 13.52 0.22
N GLU A 91 -3.50 14.04 -1.00
CA GLU A 91 -2.24 14.44 -1.63
C GLU A 91 -1.57 15.40 -0.66
N THR A 92 -0.59 14.89 0.09
CA THR A 92 0.40 15.73 0.77
C THR A 92 1.22 16.36 -0.35
N LYS A 93 0.73 17.49 -0.84
CA LYS A 93 1.45 18.38 -1.73
C LYS A 93 2.50 19.07 -0.85
N GLU A 94 3.75 18.61 -0.94
CA GLU A 94 4.92 19.38 -0.48
C GLU A 94 5.06 20.70 -1.27
#